data_AF-A0A096MCF3-F1
#
_entry.id   AF-A0A096MCF3-F1
#
_cell.length_a   1.000
_cell.length_b   1.000
_cell.length_c   1.000
_cell.angle_alpha   90.00
_cell.angle_beta   90.00
_cell.angle_gamma   90.00
#
_symmetry.space_group_name_H-M   'P 1'
#
loop_
_entity.id
_entity.type
_entity.pdbx_description
1 polymer ?
#
loop_
_entity_poly.entity_id
_entity_poly.type
_entity_poly.pdbx_seq_one_letter_code
_entity_poly.pdbx_strand_id
1 'polypeptide(L)'
;KEFFIDEKEFFDPDYDFDFTNLSDSADCMRGNETYERPKGWYRMALKVKGKYPEGDAWLGTNGWRSNSVPGEWPVSYHGTGLEGERGIISSHYKAGDGQVYGRGIYSTPELHEAEKYSKTFTSGSTGKTYTVIMQNRINPKKRQICDKYWLIPVPEGTSADEEKRIVESSIRPYGVLIKE
;
A
#
# COMPACT_ATOMS: atom_id res chain seq x y z
N LYS A 1 -20.83 -10.31 -11.04
CA LYS A 1 -21.33 -9.28 -10.11
C LYS A 1 -20.42 -8.07 -10.29
N GLU A 2 -20.92 -6.99 -10.87
CA GLU A 2 -20.18 -5.72 -10.85
C GLU A 2 -20.15 -5.24 -9.40
N PHE A 3 -18.96 -5.22 -8.81
CA PHE A 3 -18.76 -4.64 -7.49
C PHE A 3 -18.60 -3.14 -7.69
N PHE A 4 -19.63 -2.39 -7.30
CA PHE A 4 -19.59 -0.93 -7.24
C PHE A 4 -18.80 -0.55 -5.99
N ILE A 5 -17.64 0.08 -6.16
CA ILE A 5 -16.94 0.72 -5.03
C ILE A 5 -17.65 2.06 -4.82
N ASP A 6 -18.26 2.26 -3.65
CA ASP A 6 -18.72 3.60 -3.29
C ASP A 6 -17.49 4.47 -3.06
N GLU A 7 -17.16 5.30 -4.06
CA GLU A 7 -15.97 6.13 -4.03
C GLU A 7 -15.87 6.99 -2.76
N LYS A 8 -17.02 7.42 -2.20
CA LYS A 8 -17.06 8.25 -0.99
C LYS A 8 -16.82 7.46 0.30
N GLU A 9 -17.05 6.16 0.26
CA GLU A 9 -16.80 5.25 1.37
C GLU A 9 -15.30 4.93 1.48
N PHE A 10 -14.65 4.69 0.33
CA PHE A 10 -13.29 4.15 0.30
C PHE A 10 -12.19 5.16 -0.02
N PHE A 11 -12.48 6.23 -0.75
CA PHE A 11 -11.49 7.22 -1.16
C PHE A 11 -11.65 8.55 -0.42
N ASP A 12 -10.54 9.29 -0.36
CA ASP A 12 -10.45 10.63 0.23
C ASP A 12 -9.72 11.56 -0.77
N PRO A 13 -10.42 12.00 -1.85
CA PRO A 13 -9.79 12.70 -2.98
C PRO A 13 -9.03 13.98 -2.61
N ASP A 14 -9.35 14.59 -1.47
CA ASP A 14 -8.63 15.76 -0.94
C ASP A 14 -7.15 15.44 -0.64
N TYR A 15 -6.80 14.16 -0.52
CA TYR A 15 -5.43 13.68 -0.32
C TYR A 15 -4.86 12.95 -1.54
N ASP A 16 -5.52 12.99 -2.69
CA ASP A 16 -4.94 12.50 -3.94
C ASP A 16 -3.64 13.25 -4.25
N PHE A 17 -2.74 12.60 -4.98
CA PHE A 17 -1.49 13.24 -5.36
C PHE A 17 -1.05 12.80 -6.75
N ASP A 18 -0.84 13.78 -7.62
CA ASP A 18 -0.35 13.58 -8.97
C ASP A 18 1.18 13.57 -9.00
N PHE A 19 1.78 12.40 -9.23
CA PHE A 19 3.22 12.24 -9.45
C PHE A 19 3.56 12.04 -10.93
N THR A 20 2.61 12.12 -11.87
CA THR A 20 2.77 11.73 -13.29
C THR A 20 3.90 12.50 -13.98
N ASN A 21 3.98 13.81 -13.74
CA ASN A 21 4.96 14.70 -14.34
C ASN A 21 6.04 15.17 -13.33
N LEU A 22 6.20 14.45 -12.22
CA LEU A 22 7.10 14.86 -11.16
C LEU A 22 8.56 14.55 -11.51
N SER A 23 9.39 15.58 -11.59
CA SER A 23 10.79 15.50 -12.01
C SER A 23 11.81 15.91 -10.94
N ASP A 24 11.39 16.00 -9.67
CA ASP A 24 12.32 16.36 -8.59
C ASP A 24 13.35 15.27 -8.26
N SER A 25 14.37 15.63 -7.49
CA SER A 25 15.40 14.73 -6.95
C SER A 25 15.26 14.57 -5.43
N ALA A 26 14.06 14.80 -4.89
CA ALA A 26 13.88 14.85 -3.44
C ALA A 26 14.01 13.46 -2.82
N ASP A 27 14.90 13.34 -1.83
CA ASP A 27 14.95 12.18 -0.96
C ASP A 27 13.64 12.07 -0.17
N CYS A 28 13.08 10.86 -0.16
CA CYS A 28 11.79 10.57 0.43
C CYS A 28 11.98 9.58 1.57
N MET A 29 11.74 10.05 2.79
CA MET A 29 11.86 9.23 3.99
C MET A 29 10.58 9.26 4.82
N ARG A 30 10.17 8.10 5.32
CA ARG A 30 9.03 7.93 6.23
C ARG A 30 9.37 6.87 7.27
N GLY A 31 9.02 7.10 8.52
CA GLY A 31 9.37 6.19 9.63
C GLY A 31 10.88 5.90 9.74
N ASN A 32 11.71 6.90 9.41
CA ASN A 32 13.17 6.85 9.34
C ASN A 32 13.73 5.90 8.27
N GLU A 33 12.95 5.59 7.24
CA GLU A 33 13.38 4.72 6.13
C GLU A 33 13.07 5.34 4.77
N THR A 34 14.01 5.21 3.85
CA THR A 34 13.89 5.70 2.48
C THR A 34 12.98 4.81 1.65
N TYR A 35 12.27 5.39 0.71
CA TYR A 35 11.43 4.66 -0.24
C TYR A 35 11.43 5.34 -1.60
N GLU A 36 11.16 4.59 -2.66
CA GLU A 36 11.06 5.13 -4.01
C GLU A 36 9.81 6.00 -4.13
N ARG A 37 9.97 7.27 -4.48
CA ARG A 37 8.83 8.15 -4.72
C ARG A 37 8.06 7.68 -5.98
N PRO A 38 6.72 7.73 -6.01
CA PRO A 38 5.94 7.20 -7.13
C PRO A 38 5.93 8.06 -8.40
N LYS A 39 7.09 8.53 -8.86
CA LYS A 39 7.21 9.35 -10.07
C LYS A 39 6.64 8.58 -11.27
N GLY A 40 5.80 9.25 -12.06
CA GLY A 40 5.08 8.64 -13.18
C GLY A 40 3.73 8.01 -12.81
N TRP A 41 3.28 8.08 -11.56
CA TRP A 41 2.01 7.50 -11.11
C TRP A 41 1.04 8.57 -10.61
N TYR A 42 -0.25 8.29 -10.71
CA TYR A 42 -1.27 9.04 -9.99
C TYR A 42 -1.66 8.28 -8.72
N ARG A 43 -1.75 8.94 -7.57
CA ARG A 43 -2.21 8.31 -6.33
C ARG A 43 -3.62 8.73 -5.99
N MET A 44 -4.53 7.77 -5.98
CA MET A 44 -5.84 7.88 -5.33
C MET A 44 -5.68 7.56 -3.84
N ALA A 45 -6.06 8.46 -2.95
CA ALA A 45 -5.94 8.29 -1.52
C ALA A 45 -7.12 7.51 -0.94
N LEU A 46 -6.81 6.58 -0.03
CA LEU A 46 -7.82 5.82 0.70
C LEU A 46 -8.24 6.56 1.97
N LYS A 47 -9.52 6.45 2.31
CA LYS A 47 -10.09 6.99 3.54
C LYS A 47 -9.69 6.13 4.74
N VAL A 48 -8.63 6.57 5.45
CA VAL A 48 -7.99 5.78 6.51
C VAL A 48 -7.92 6.47 7.87
N LYS A 49 -8.21 7.78 7.94
CA LYS A 49 -8.20 8.53 9.20
C LYS A 49 -9.25 7.99 10.16
N GLY A 50 -8.85 7.71 11.40
CA GLY A 50 -9.71 7.12 12.42
C GLY A 50 -10.11 5.67 12.15
N LYS A 51 -9.57 5.01 11.12
CA LYS A 51 -9.87 3.60 10.80
C LYS A 51 -9.27 2.62 11.81
N TYR A 52 -8.15 2.98 12.44
CA TYR A 52 -7.39 2.09 13.33
C TYR A 52 -7.43 2.59 14.79
N PRO A 53 -7.55 1.68 15.78
CA PRO A 53 -7.76 2.07 17.18
C PRO A 53 -6.57 2.80 17.80
N GLU A 54 -5.36 2.57 17.29
CA GLU A 54 -4.10 3.18 17.73
C GLU A 54 -3.94 4.66 17.26
N GLY A 55 -4.94 5.19 16.56
CA GLY A 55 -4.92 6.53 15.97
C GLY A 55 -4.12 6.62 14.66
N ASP A 56 -3.81 7.85 14.24
CA ASP A 56 -3.32 8.18 12.89
C ASP A 56 -1.83 8.55 12.82
N ALA A 57 -1.08 8.41 13.92
CA ALA A 57 0.35 8.78 13.98
C ALA A 57 1.19 8.05 12.92
N TRP A 58 0.81 6.83 12.56
CA TRP A 58 1.44 6.02 11.51
C TRP A 58 1.41 6.67 10.12
N LEU A 59 0.45 7.56 9.84
CA LEU A 59 0.33 8.29 8.58
C LEU A 59 1.24 9.52 8.52
N GLY A 60 1.62 10.04 9.70
CA GLY A 60 2.36 11.27 9.89
C GLY A 60 1.53 12.54 9.67
N THR A 61 2.19 13.68 9.53
CA THR A 61 1.53 14.99 9.38
C THR A 61 1.02 15.22 7.96
N ASN A 62 0.08 16.16 7.78
CA ASN A 62 -0.36 16.56 6.45
C ASN A 62 0.73 17.37 5.73
N GLY A 63 0.75 17.28 4.39
CA GLY A 63 1.64 18.05 3.53
C GLY A 63 2.94 17.34 3.13
N TRP A 64 3.56 17.91 2.08
CA TRP A 64 4.82 17.43 1.54
C TRP A 64 5.98 17.61 2.53
N ARG A 65 6.81 16.57 2.66
CA ARG A 65 8.04 16.59 3.45
C ARG A 65 9.00 15.52 2.97
N SER A 66 10.30 15.78 3.11
CA SER A 66 11.36 14.79 2.88
C SER A 66 11.68 13.97 4.13
N ASN A 67 11.51 14.54 5.33
CA ASN A 67 11.88 13.91 6.61
C ASN A 67 10.70 13.21 7.31
N SER A 68 11.04 12.31 8.23
CA SER A 68 10.06 11.60 9.06
C SER A 68 9.58 12.43 10.26
N VAL A 69 8.41 12.09 10.78
CA VAL A 69 7.92 12.59 12.07
C VAL A 69 7.78 11.43 13.07
N PRO A 70 7.84 11.69 14.40
CA PRO A 70 7.68 10.64 15.40
C PRO A 70 6.37 9.85 15.23
N GLY A 71 6.46 8.52 15.38
CA GLY A 71 5.30 7.61 15.30
C GLY A 71 4.91 7.19 13.87
N GLU A 72 5.47 7.83 12.85
CA GLU A 72 5.19 7.50 11.46
C GLU A 72 5.74 6.13 11.05
N TRP A 73 5.00 5.42 10.21
CA TRP A 73 5.42 4.14 9.66
C TRP A 73 6.07 4.32 8.29
N PRO A 74 7.09 3.52 7.95
CA PRO A 74 7.69 3.49 6.60
C PRO A 74 6.68 3.21 5.50
N VAL A 75 7.01 3.67 4.29
CA VAL A 75 6.20 3.43 3.09
C VAL A 75 6.67 2.15 2.41
N SER A 76 5.72 1.35 1.95
CA SER A 76 6.00 0.20 1.08
C SER A 76 4.92 0.01 0.02
N TYR A 77 5.24 -0.77 -0.99
CA TYR A 77 4.43 -1.03 -2.17
C TYR A 77 4.11 -2.52 -2.28
N HIS A 78 2.90 -2.83 -2.73
CA HIS A 78 2.46 -4.19 -3.02
C HIS A 78 1.81 -4.23 -4.40
N GLY A 79 2.47 -4.91 -5.34
CA GLY A 79 1.92 -5.16 -6.66
C GLY A 79 0.97 -6.36 -6.64
N THR A 80 -0.21 -6.20 -7.22
CA THR A 80 -1.18 -7.26 -7.39
C THR A 80 -2.07 -6.96 -8.61
N GLY A 81 -3.10 -7.77 -8.85
CA GLY A 81 -4.12 -7.46 -9.86
C GLY A 81 -5.30 -6.71 -9.27
N LEU A 82 -6.14 -6.14 -10.13
CA LEU A 82 -7.33 -5.36 -9.76
C LEU A 82 -8.20 -6.04 -8.69
N GLU A 83 -8.46 -7.35 -8.82
CA GLU A 83 -9.26 -8.11 -7.85
C GLU A 83 -8.56 -8.25 -6.49
N GLY A 84 -7.23 -8.38 -6.47
CA GLY A 84 -6.44 -8.40 -5.24
C GLY A 84 -6.54 -7.07 -4.50
N GLU A 85 -6.39 -5.95 -5.21
CA GLU A 85 -6.54 -4.61 -4.63
C GLU A 85 -7.95 -4.37 -4.11
N ARG A 86 -8.98 -4.74 -4.88
CA ARG A 86 -10.39 -4.66 -4.46
C ARG A 86 -10.62 -5.43 -3.16
N GLY A 87 -10.06 -6.63 -3.05
CA GLY A 87 -10.11 -7.43 -1.82
C GLY A 87 -9.46 -6.73 -0.63
N ILE A 88 -8.29 -6.11 -0.85
CA ILE A 88 -7.55 -5.37 0.19
C ILE A 88 -8.33 -4.13 0.65
N ILE A 89 -8.86 -3.34 -0.29
CA ILE A 89 -9.60 -2.10 0.00
C ILE A 89 -10.90 -2.39 0.76
N SER A 90 -11.66 -3.38 0.29
CA SER A 90 -12.95 -3.76 0.88
C SER A 90 -12.83 -4.49 2.22
N SER A 91 -11.66 -5.05 2.53
CA SER A 91 -11.45 -5.79 3.77
C SER A 91 -10.09 -5.51 4.39
N HIS A 92 -9.10 -6.36 4.12
CA HIS A 92 -7.73 -6.29 4.62
C HIS A 92 -6.83 -7.15 3.72
N TYR A 93 -5.51 -7.03 3.89
CA TYR A 93 -4.58 -7.97 3.28
C TYR A 93 -4.83 -9.39 3.78
N LYS A 94 -4.54 -10.36 2.92
CA LYS A 94 -4.46 -11.76 3.28
C LYS A 94 -3.08 -12.29 2.92
N ALA A 95 -2.57 -13.23 3.70
CA ALA A 95 -1.31 -13.87 3.37
C ALA A 95 -1.45 -14.61 2.04
N GLY A 96 -0.49 -14.38 1.14
CA GLY A 96 -0.48 -15.01 -0.18
C GLY A 96 0.17 -16.39 -0.15
N ASP A 97 0.02 -17.12 -1.25
CA ASP A 97 0.64 -18.44 -1.46
C ASP A 97 2.14 -18.35 -1.80
N GLY A 98 2.65 -17.15 -2.13
CA GLY A 98 4.07 -16.92 -2.38
C GLY A 98 4.88 -17.02 -1.09
N GLN A 99 5.81 -17.97 -1.01
CA GLN A 99 6.53 -18.31 0.23
C GLN A 99 8.05 -18.30 0.09
N VAL A 100 8.62 -17.48 -0.81
CA VAL A 100 10.08 -17.40 -1.03
C VAL A 100 10.83 -17.17 0.29
N TYR A 101 10.28 -16.32 1.16
CA TYR A 101 10.81 -16.04 2.51
C TYR A 101 9.86 -16.49 3.63
N GLY A 102 8.90 -17.36 3.31
CA GLY A 102 7.85 -17.83 4.23
C GLY A 102 6.47 -17.25 3.97
N ARG A 103 5.46 -17.77 4.67
CA ARG A 103 4.05 -17.34 4.54
C ARG A 103 3.83 -15.96 5.13
N GLY A 104 3.17 -15.09 4.38
CA GLY A 104 2.77 -13.78 4.89
C GLY A 104 2.41 -12.79 3.79
N ILE A 105 2.53 -11.51 4.13
CA ILE A 105 2.25 -10.39 3.23
C ILE A 105 3.55 -9.72 2.85
N TYR A 106 3.82 -9.69 1.55
CA TYR A 106 5.01 -9.09 0.98
C TYR A 106 4.74 -7.66 0.54
N SER A 107 5.70 -6.78 0.81
CA SER A 107 5.74 -5.43 0.24
C SER A 107 7.20 -5.04 0.03
N THR A 108 7.47 -3.88 -0.56
CA THR A 108 8.84 -3.40 -0.78
C THR A 108 8.89 -1.88 -0.77
N PRO A 109 9.94 -1.22 -0.26
CA PRO A 109 10.12 0.22 -0.41
C PRO A 109 10.48 0.62 -1.86
N GLU A 110 10.80 -0.35 -2.72
CA GLU A 110 11.17 -0.18 -4.13
C GLU A 110 9.95 -0.37 -5.02
N LEU A 111 9.43 0.72 -5.58
CA LEU A 111 8.23 0.71 -6.40
C LEU A 111 8.40 -0.13 -7.66
N HIS A 112 9.59 -0.06 -8.29
CA HIS A 112 9.88 -0.83 -9.49
C HIS A 112 9.91 -2.36 -9.21
N GLU A 113 10.20 -2.78 -7.98
CA GLU A 113 10.10 -4.18 -7.58
C GLU A 113 8.65 -4.60 -7.39
N ALA A 114 7.81 -3.76 -6.80
CA ALA A 114 6.37 -4.04 -6.69
C ALA A 114 5.69 -4.13 -8.07
N GLU A 115 6.08 -3.27 -9.02
CA GLU A 115 5.53 -3.24 -10.38
C GLU A 115 5.68 -4.59 -11.11
N LYS A 116 6.73 -5.37 -10.83
CA LYS A 116 6.93 -6.71 -11.42
C LYS A 116 5.84 -7.72 -11.04
N TYR A 117 5.12 -7.48 -9.95
CA TYR A 117 4.02 -8.32 -9.46
C TYR A 117 2.64 -7.77 -9.81
N SER A 118 2.58 -6.54 -10.33
CA SER A 118 1.32 -5.91 -10.74
C SER A 118 0.80 -6.51 -12.04
N LYS A 119 -0.53 -6.55 -12.15
CA LYS A 119 -1.22 -6.93 -13.39
C LYS A 119 -1.94 -5.73 -13.98
N THR A 120 -1.98 -5.66 -15.30
CA THR A 120 -2.76 -4.65 -16.00
C THR A 120 -4.23 -5.05 -16.10
N PHE A 121 -5.11 -4.06 -16.25
CA PHE A 121 -6.51 -4.26 -16.62
C PHE A 121 -6.96 -3.17 -17.59
N THR A 122 -7.94 -3.48 -18.44
CA THR A 122 -8.54 -2.50 -19.34
C THR A 122 -9.82 -1.95 -18.72
N SER A 123 -9.91 -0.63 -18.61
CA SER A 123 -11.12 0.04 -18.18
C SER A 123 -12.22 -0.13 -19.23
N GLY A 124 -13.37 -0.66 -18.82
CA GLY A 124 -14.53 -0.78 -19.70
C GLY A 124 -15.14 0.56 -20.12
N SER A 125 -14.92 1.63 -19.34
CA SER A 125 -15.48 2.96 -19.63
C SER A 125 -14.58 3.79 -20.54
N THR A 126 -13.25 3.69 -20.41
CA THR A 126 -12.31 4.50 -21.19
C THR A 126 -11.59 3.72 -22.28
N GLY A 127 -11.62 2.38 -22.25
CA GLY A 127 -10.86 1.51 -23.15
C GLY A 127 -9.35 1.51 -22.92
N LYS A 128 -8.88 2.29 -21.94
CA LYS A 128 -7.46 2.41 -21.59
C LYS A 128 -7.02 1.27 -20.69
N THR A 129 -5.77 0.87 -20.83
CA THR A 129 -5.15 -0.14 -19.97
C THR A 129 -4.44 0.57 -18.84
N TYR A 130 -4.53 0.01 -17.63
CA TYR A 130 -3.93 0.57 -16.43
C TYR A 130 -3.20 -0.51 -15.65
N THR A 131 -2.09 -0.12 -15.02
CA THR A 131 -1.40 -0.85 -13.96
C THR A 131 -1.76 -0.23 -12.62
N VAL A 132 -1.91 -1.05 -11.60
CA VAL A 132 -2.17 -0.60 -10.23
C VAL A 132 -1.22 -1.22 -9.20
N ILE A 133 -0.91 -0.43 -8.17
CA ILE A 133 -0.07 -0.81 -7.02
C ILE A 133 -0.68 -0.26 -5.75
N MET A 134 -0.76 -1.08 -4.70
CA MET A 134 -1.13 -0.62 -3.36
C MET A 134 0.05 0.09 -2.70
N GLN A 135 -0.18 1.32 -2.23
CA GLN A 135 0.76 2.06 -1.39
C GLN A 135 0.37 1.93 0.09
N ASN A 136 1.34 1.54 0.90
CA ASN A 136 1.13 1.12 2.28
C ASN A 136 2.00 1.91 3.25
N ARG A 137 1.56 1.89 4.51
CA ARG A 137 2.41 2.13 5.67
C ARG A 137 2.60 0.82 6.41
N ILE A 138 3.83 0.50 6.79
CA ILE A 138 4.18 -0.77 7.41
C ILE A 138 4.84 -0.58 8.77
N ASN A 139 4.38 -1.32 9.77
CA ASN A 139 4.91 -1.23 11.12
C ASN A 139 6.33 -1.80 11.17
N PRO A 140 7.37 -1.00 11.47
CA PRO A 140 8.76 -1.45 11.44
C PRO A 140 9.06 -2.54 12.46
N LYS A 141 8.25 -2.64 13.52
CA LYS A 141 8.43 -3.65 14.60
C LYS A 141 7.80 -5.00 14.29
N LYS A 142 7.01 -5.11 13.22
CA LYS A 142 6.24 -6.32 12.88
C LYS A 142 6.66 -6.98 11.59
N ARG A 143 7.57 -6.36 10.84
CA ARG A 143 8.05 -6.87 9.56
C ARG A 143 9.42 -7.53 9.69
N GLN A 144 9.71 -8.42 8.75
CA GLN A 144 11.04 -8.96 8.48
C GLN A 144 11.58 -8.30 7.20
N ILE A 145 12.87 -7.99 7.17
CA ILE A 145 13.56 -7.50 5.97
C ILE A 145 14.19 -8.71 5.28
N CYS A 146 13.81 -8.94 4.03
CA CYS A 146 14.17 -10.10 3.22
C CYS A 146 14.68 -9.60 1.86
N ASP A 147 15.97 -9.27 1.80
CA ASP A 147 16.58 -8.60 0.64
C ASP A 147 15.84 -7.28 0.34
N LYS A 148 15.35 -7.07 -0.89
CA LYS A 148 14.53 -5.93 -1.30
C LYS A 148 13.06 -5.99 -0.87
N TYR A 149 12.64 -7.05 -0.17
CA TYR A 149 11.26 -7.24 0.27
C TYR A 149 11.12 -7.11 1.78
N TRP A 150 9.95 -6.67 2.20
CA TRP A 150 9.50 -6.67 3.58
C TRP A 150 8.33 -7.63 3.75
N LEU A 151 8.46 -8.54 4.70
CA LEU A 151 7.48 -9.58 4.99
C LEU A 151 6.79 -9.30 6.32
N ILE A 152 5.45 -9.24 6.33
CA ILE A 152 4.67 -9.46 7.54
C ILE A 152 4.41 -10.96 7.66
N PRO A 153 5.09 -11.68 8.58
CA PRO A 153 4.91 -13.11 8.71
C PRO A 153 3.51 -13.42 9.25
N VAL A 154 2.85 -14.40 8.63
CA VAL A 154 1.58 -14.92 9.13
C VAL A 154 1.73 -16.45 9.25
N PRO A 155 1.88 -16.98 10.48
CA PRO A 155 2.12 -18.41 10.68
C PRO A 155 1.11 -19.32 9.98
N GLU A 156 1.54 -20.53 9.64
CA GLU A 156 0.62 -21.54 9.13
C GLU A 156 -0.39 -21.94 10.21
N GLY A 157 -1.65 -22.18 9.82
CA GLY A 157 -2.73 -22.48 10.76
C GLY A 157 -3.28 -21.27 11.52
N THR A 158 -2.82 -20.04 11.24
CA THR A 158 -3.41 -18.81 11.78
C THR A 158 -4.89 -18.72 11.38
N SER A 159 -5.78 -18.49 12.35
CA SER A 159 -7.20 -18.30 12.10
C SER A 159 -7.48 -16.99 11.36
N ALA A 160 -8.62 -16.88 10.67
CA ALA A 160 -8.96 -15.66 9.94
C ALA A 160 -8.98 -14.40 10.82
N ASP A 161 -9.51 -14.50 12.05
CA ASP A 161 -9.55 -13.37 12.99
C ASP A 161 -8.16 -12.96 13.47
N GLU A 162 -7.27 -13.93 13.68
CA GLU A 162 -5.90 -13.65 14.09
C GLU A 162 -5.08 -13.08 12.94
N GLU A 163 -5.27 -13.59 11.71
CA GLU A 163 -4.65 -13.02 10.52
C GLU A 163 -5.06 -11.56 10.36
N LYS A 164 -6.35 -11.25 10.46
CA LYS A 164 -6.85 -9.87 10.43
C LYS A 164 -6.18 -8.99 11.48
N ARG A 165 -6.05 -9.46 12.74
CA ARG A 165 -5.36 -8.72 13.81
C ARG A 165 -3.88 -8.48 13.51
N ILE A 166 -3.18 -9.48 12.99
CA ILE A 166 -1.78 -9.35 12.55
C ILE A 166 -1.69 -8.27 11.46
N VAL A 167 -2.55 -8.33 10.44
CA VAL A 167 -2.54 -7.39 9.33
C VAL A 167 -2.80 -5.95 9.77
N GLU A 168 -3.91 -5.70 10.48
CA GLU A 168 -4.31 -4.33 10.85
C GLU A 168 -3.31 -3.64 11.79
N SER A 169 -2.52 -4.42 12.53
CA SER A 169 -1.44 -3.94 13.39
C SER A 169 -0.07 -3.83 12.69
N SER A 170 0.06 -4.36 11.46
CA SER A 170 1.36 -4.52 10.78
C SER A 170 1.47 -3.80 9.43
N ILE A 171 0.42 -3.74 8.61
CA ILE A 171 0.46 -3.10 7.29
C ILE A 171 -0.89 -2.47 6.95
N ARG A 172 -0.87 -1.21 6.51
CA ARG A 172 -2.05 -0.38 6.30
C ARG A 172 -1.99 0.25 4.91
N PRO A 173 -2.89 -0.12 3.98
CA PRO A 173 -2.99 0.58 2.71
C PRO A 173 -3.54 1.99 2.93
N TYR A 174 -2.97 2.99 2.26
CA TYR A 174 -3.44 4.38 2.32
C TYR A 174 -3.59 5.05 0.95
N GLY A 175 -3.18 4.37 -0.12
CA GLY A 175 -3.40 4.85 -1.47
C GLY A 175 -3.30 3.72 -2.49
N VAL A 176 -3.91 3.97 -3.64
CA VAL A 176 -3.77 3.16 -4.86
C VAL A 176 -3.01 4.02 -5.86
N LEU A 177 -1.89 3.50 -6.34
CA LEU A 177 -1.16 4.09 -7.45
C LEU A 177 -1.72 3.53 -8.75
N ILE A 178 -2.05 4.40 -9.70
CA ILE A 178 -2.50 4.03 -11.03
C ILE A 178 -1.59 4.67 -12.08
N LYS A 179 -1.28 3.90 -13.12
CA LYS A 179 -0.52 4.32 -14.30
C LYS A 179 -1.17 3.71 -15.53
N GLU A 180 -1.39 4.52 -16.56
CA GLU A 180 -1.86 4.07 -17.88
C GLU A 180 -0.73 3.35 -18.63
#